data_AF-A0A7Y7UFJ9-F1
#
_entry.id   AF-A0A7Y7UFJ9-F1
#
_cell.length_a   1.000
_cell.length_b   1.000
_cell.length_c   1.000
_cell.angle_alpha   90.00
_cell.angle_beta   90.00
_cell.angle_gamma   90.00
#
_symmetry.space_group_name_H-M   'P 1'
#
loop_
_entity.id
_entity.type
_entity.pdbx_description
1 polymer ?
#
loop_
_entity_poly.entity_id
_entity_poly.type
_entity_poly.pdbx_seq_one_letter_code
_entity_poly.pdbx_strand_id
1 'polypeptide(L)'
;MKRFIIMTCLILTGCTATRHEQLSNLGFTRHYLDGYQDGCHSQRTNGQTYHDGYRQDPERMYRKLRYAQGWNDGFEQCDDADVSYY
;
A
#
# COMPACT_ATOMS: atom_id res chain seq x y z
N MET A 1 39.75 25.24 -9.05
CA MET A 1 39.33 23.84 -9.32
C MET A 1 38.59 23.14 -8.17
N LYS A 2 38.10 23.85 -7.13
CA LYS A 2 37.31 23.25 -6.03
C LYS A 2 35.82 23.59 -6.06
N ARG A 3 35.39 24.51 -6.94
CA ARG A 3 34.00 24.98 -7.03
C ARG A 3 33.09 24.11 -7.92
N PHE A 4 33.68 23.21 -8.71
CA PHE A 4 32.93 22.38 -9.66
C PHE A 4 32.35 21.09 -9.05
N ILE A 5 32.73 20.74 -7.82
CA ILE A 5 32.25 19.51 -7.15
C ILE A 5 30.86 19.72 -6.51
N ILE A 6 30.43 20.98 -6.32
CA ILE A 6 29.23 21.29 -5.53
C ILE A 6 27.94 21.28 -6.39
N MET A 7 28.05 21.33 -7.72
CA MET A 7 26.89 21.52 -8.61
C MET A 7 26.41 20.24 -9.32
N THR A 8 26.88 19.06 -8.89
CA THR A 8 26.45 17.75 -9.43
C THR A 8 25.69 16.91 -8.41
N CYS A 9 25.41 17.44 -7.22
CA CYS A 9 24.40 16.87 -6.33
C CYS A 9 23.01 17.24 -6.87
N LEU A 10 22.69 16.76 -8.06
CA LEU A 10 21.30 16.64 -8.51
C LEU A 10 20.62 15.69 -7.53
N ILE A 11 19.84 16.30 -6.67
CA ILE A 11 18.99 15.69 -5.68
C ILE A 11 17.97 14.85 -6.45
N LEU A 12 18.26 13.56 -6.66
CA LEU A 12 17.29 12.56 -7.10
C LEU A 12 16.38 12.20 -5.91
N THR A 13 15.66 13.18 -5.38
CA THR A 13 14.48 12.91 -4.54
C THR A 13 13.34 12.58 -5.50
N GLY A 14 13.34 11.35 -6.02
CA GLY A 14 12.16 10.82 -6.68
C GLY A 14 11.04 10.77 -5.65
N CYS A 15 9.95 11.52 -5.87
CA CYS A 15 8.71 11.26 -5.15
C CYS A 15 8.29 9.84 -5.54
N THR A 16 8.45 8.88 -4.63
CA THR A 16 8.00 7.51 -4.88
C THR A 16 6.49 7.52 -4.76
N ALA A 17 5.78 7.38 -5.89
CA ALA A 17 4.33 7.25 -5.88
C ALA A 17 3.94 6.14 -4.90
N THR A 18 2.92 6.40 -4.09
CA THR A 18 2.46 5.45 -3.08
C THR A 18 1.98 4.18 -3.77
N ARG A 19 2.00 3.05 -3.07
CA ARG A 19 1.43 1.81 -3.64
C ARG A 19 -0.02 1.99 -4.07
N HIS A 20 -0.78 2.70 -3.25
CA HIS A 20 -2.16 3.04 -3.56
C HIS A 20 -2.28 3.86 -4.85
N GLU A 21 -1.46 4.89 -5.03
CA GLU A 21 -1.43 5.70 -6.25
C GLU A 21 -1.03 4.88 -7.47
N GLN A 22 -0.02 4.02 -7.36
CA GLN A 22 0.41 3.14 -8.44
C GLN A 22 -0.74 2.22 -8.88
N LEU A 23 -1.40 1.55 -7.93
CA LEU A 23 -2.53 0.68 -8.21
C LEU A 23 -3.73 1.47 -8.78
N SER A 24 -4.00 2.66 -8.24
CA SER A 24 -5.04 3.55 -8.78
C SER A 24 -4.74 3.95 -10.23
N ASN A 25 -3.50 4.32 -10.55
CA ASN A 25 -3.05 4.70 -11.89
C ASN A 25 -3.09 3.53 -12.89
N LEU A 26 -2.92 2.30 -12.40
CA LEU A 26 -3.10 1.07 -13.18
C LEU A 26 -4.58 0.72 -13.42
N GLY A 27 -5.51 1.48 -12.85
CA GLY A 27 -6.95 1.31 -13.05
C GLY A 27 -7.58 0.26 -12.12
N PHE A 28 -6.94 -0.10 -11.02
CA PHE A 28 -7.57 -0.98 -10.03
C PHE A 28 -8.80 -0.29 -9.42
N THR A 29 -9.86 -1.06 -9.25
CA THR A 29 -11.14 -0.56 -8.72
C THR A 29 -10.98 -0.08 -7.27
N ARG A 30 -11.82 0.86 -6.82
CA ARG A 30 -11.88 1.29 -5.42
C ARG A 30 -11.97 0.11 -4.43
N HIS A 31 -12.80 -0.89 -4.74
CA HIS A 31 -12.92 -2.08 -3.88
C HIS A 31 -11.61 -2.84 -3.70
N TYR A 32 -10.80 -2.95 -4.76
CA TYR A 32 -9.48 -3.58 -4.67
C TYR A 32 -8.53 -2.75 -3.81
N LEU A 33 -8.50 -1.43 -4.01
CA LEU A 33 -7.65 -0.52 -3.25
C LEU A 33 -7.98 -0.53 -1.76
N ASP A 34 -9.28 -0.52 -1.42
CA ASP A 34 -9.75 -0.65 -0.03
C ASP A 34 -9.31 -1.99 0.58
N GLY A 35 -9.42 -3.08 -0.18
CA GLY A 35 -8.98 -4.41 0.24
C GLY A 35 -7.47 -4.45 0.51
N TYR A 36 -6.66 -3.97 -0.44
CA TYR A 36 -5.20 -3.96 -0.33
C TYR A 36 -4.72 -3.25 0.92
N GLN A 37 -5.31 -2.09 1.22
CA GLN A 37 -4.97 -1.36 2.43
C GLN A 37 -5.35 -2.14 3.70
N ASP A 38 -6.57 -2.69 3.77
CA ASP A 38 -7.04 -3.46 4.93
C ASP A 38 -6.15 -4.70 5.17
N GLY A 39 -5.75 -5.37 4.09
CA GLY A 39 -4.80 -6.49 4.12
C GLY A 39 -3.41 -6.08 4.62
N CYS A 40 -2.85 -5.01 4.05
CA CYS A 40 -1.55 -4.49 4.47
C CYS A 40 -1.54 -4.08 5.97
N HIS A 41 -2.59 -3.40 6.43
CA HIS A 41 -2.71 -3.04 7.85
C HIS A 41 -2.74 -4.29 8.74
N SER A 42 -3.46 -5.32 8.33
CA SER A 42 -3.59 -6.58 9.07
C SER A 42 -2.26 -7.32 9.16
N GLN A 43 -1.50 -7.39 8.07
CA GLN A 43 -0.18 -8.01 8.06
C GLN A 43 0.79 -7.24 8.97
N ARG A 44 0.85 -5.91 8.83
CA ARG A 44 1.83 -5.09 9.55
C ARG A 44 1.63 -5.13 11.06
N THR A 45 0.37 -5.10 11.49
CA THR A 45 0.03 -5.20 12.91
C THR A 45 0.24 -6.59 13.48
N ASN A 46 0.54 -7.59 12.64
CA ASN A 46 0.45 -9.01 12.95
C ASN A 46 -0.91 -9.34 13.61
N GLY A 47 -1.95 -8.60 13.24
CA GLY A 47 -3.26 -8.69 13.87
C GLY A 47 -3.82 -10.10 13.68
N GLN A 48 -4.08 -10.81 14.77
CA GLN A 48 -4.75 -12.12 14.72
C GLN A 48 -6.26 -11.97 14.94
N THR A 49 -6.66 -10.90 15.63
CA THR A 49 -8.05 -10.57 15.92
C THR A 49 -8.34 -9.11 15.58
N TYR A 50 -9.63 -8.76 15.51
CA TYR A 50 -10.06 -7.38 15.31
C TYR A 50 -9.46 -6.41 16.34
N HIS A 51 -9.32 -6.86 17.59
CA HIS A 51 -8.72 -6.06 18.67
C HIS A 51 -7.23 -5.80 18.46
N ASP A 52 -6.54 -6.68 17.73
CA ASP A 52 -5.11 -6.58 17.45
C ASP A 52 -4.83 -5.79 16.15
N GLY A 53 -5.85 -5.21 15.53
CA GLY A 53 -5.71 -4.46 14.28
C GLY A 53 -5.94 -5.28 13.00
N TYR A 54 -6.44 -6.52 13.12
CA TYR A 54 -6.91 -7.28 11.96
C TYR A 54 -8.13 -6.60 11.34
N ARG A 55 -7.98 -6.11 10.12
CA ARG A 55 -9.01 -5.44 9.33
C ARG A 55 -9.36 -6.32 8.15
N GLN A 56 -10.48 -7.02 8.23
CA GLN A 56 -11.06 -7.72 7.09
C GLN A 56 -12.57 -7.60 7.20
N ASP A 57 -13.20 -6.94 6.23
CA ASP A 57 -14.66 -6.83 6.18
C ASP A 57 -15.25 -8.15 5.66
N PRO A 58 -15.94 -8.95 6.50
CA PRO A 58 -16.40 -10.28 6.10
C PRO A 58 -17.46 -10.24 5.00
N GLU A 59 -18.32 -9.22 4.99
CA GLU A 59 -19.33 -9.08 3.95
C GLU A 59 -18.69 -8.72 2.61
N ARG A 60 -17.76 -7.76 2.60
CA ARG A 60 -17.04 -7.41 1.36
C ARG A 60 -16.13 -8.53 0.90
N MET A 61 -15.51 -9.29 1.80
CA MET A 61 -14.75 -10.50 1.46
C MET A 61 -15.62 -11.51 0.71
N TYR A 62 -16.86 -11.71 1.14
CA TYR A 62 -17.79 -12.63 0.46
C TYR A 62 -18.42 -12.04 -0.82
N ARG A 63 -18.89 -10.80 -0.79
CA ARG A 63 -19.70 -10.20 -1.87
C ARG A 63 -18.90 -9.46 -2.93
N LYS A 64 -17.68 -9.03 -2.63
CA LYS A 64 -16.88 -8.14 -3.48
C LYS A 64 -15.55 -8.81 -3.80
N LEU A 65 -15.53 -9.61 -4.88
CA LEU A 65 -14.34 -10.33 -5.33
C LEU A 65 -13.09 -9.43 -5.42
N ARG A 66 -13.24 -8.18 -5.88
CA ARG A 66 -12.11 -7.24 -5.95
C ARG A 66 -11.57 -6.83 -4.58
N TYR A 67 -12.42 -6.67 -3.58
CA TYR A 67 -11.97 -6.43 -2.19
C TYR A 67 -11.23 -7.65 -1.65
N ALA A 68 -11.77 -8.85 -1.85
CA ALA A 68 -11.12 -10.09 -1.43
C ALA A 68 -9.72 -10.27 -2.04
N GLN A 69 -9.60 -10.04 -3.35
CA GLN A 69 -8.32 -10.09 -4.07
C GLN A 69 -7.35 -9.04 -3.52
N GLY A 70 -7.78 -7.79 -3.43
CA GLY A 70 -6.95 -6.72 -2.88
C GLY A 70 -6.48 -7.05 -1.47
N TRP A 71 -7.36 -7.53 -0.60
CA TRP A 71 -7.01 -7.90 0.76
C TRP A 71 -5.94 -8.98 0.84
N ASN A 72 -6.07 -10.06 0.06
CA ASN A 72 -5.04 -11.11 0.02
C ASN A 72 -3.71 -10.55 -0.51
N ASP A 73 -3.75 -9.81 -1.61
CA ASP A 73 -2.55 -9.22 -2.21
C ASP A 73 -1.86 -8.25 -1.23
N GLY A 74 -2.63 -7.40 -0.54
CA GLY A 74 -2.11 -6.50 0.48
C GLY A 74 -1.58 -7.22 1.71
N PHE A 75 -2.21 -8.33 2.13
CA PHE A 75 -1.71 -9.13 3.26
C PHE A 75 -0.40 -9.84 2.91
N GLU A 76 -0.23 -10.31 1.67
CA GLU A 76 0.94 -11.08 1.24
C GLU A 76 2.11 -10.21 0.78
N GLN A 77 1.82 -9.11 0.07
CA GLN A 77 2.82 -8.37 -0.70
C GLN A 77 3.20 -7.04 -0.06
N CYS A 78 2.46 -6.56 0.95
CA CYS A 78 2.76 -5.26 1.52
C CYS A 78 4.11 -5.26 2.23
N ASP A 79 4.96 -4.31 1.82
CA ASP A 79 6.22 -4.00 2.48
C ASP A 79 6.12 -2.72 3.33
N ASP A 80 7.17 -2.43 4.08
CA ASP A 80 7.23 -1.22 4.93
C ASP A 80 7.21 0.10 4.13
N ALA A 81 7.46 0.09 2.82
CA ALA A 81 7.46 1.27 1.96
C ALA A 81 6.07 1.57 1.36
N ASP A 82 5.18 0.59 1.32
CA ASP A 82 3.82 0.70 0.77
C ASP A 82 2.83 1.49 1.65
N VAL A 83 3.24 1.93 2.85
CA VAL A 83 2.38 2.49 3.91
C VAL A 83 1.95 3.94 3.67
N SER A 84 2.31 4.54 2.54
CA SER A 84 2.01 5.95 2.30
C SER A 84 0.50 6.18 2.14
N TYR A 85 -0.12 6.59 3.24
CA TYR A 85 -1.54 6.88 3.37
C TYR A 85 -1.72 8.39 3.55
N TYR A 86 -2.40 9.01 2.57
CA TYR A 86 -2.65 10.46 2.35
C TYR A 86 -1.43 11.35 2.07
#